data_AF-A0A7K0BXM3-F1
#
_entry.id   AF-A0A7K0BXM3-F1
#
_cell.length_a   1.000
_cell.length_b   1.000
_cell.length_c   1.000
_cell.angle_alpha   90.00
_cell.angle_beta   90.00
_cell.angle_gamma   90.00
#
_symmetry.space_group_name_H-M   'P 1'
#
loop_
_entity.id
_entity.type
_entity.pdbx_description
1 polymer ?
#
loop_
_entity_poly.entity_id
_entity_poly.type
_entity_poly.pdbx_seq_one_letter_code
_entity_poly.pdbx_strand_id
1 'polypeptide(L)'
;MTASDRMPDRTATGGHMLVQHRVVFSLGSNLGDRLENIQDAIDTLFDAPGLTFVAVSPVYETAPFAPPGEELPAQGDYLNIVLVADTRLPPENLLERVLNIENSMRRVREVRWGPRTLDIDIVLFGDVTSDDPHLTLPHPRAHERAFVLVPWADIEPDVLLPGHGRVGDLAGPLRTAGGVTRRDDLTLQHPA
;
A
#
# COMPACT_ATOMS: atom_id res chain seq x y z
N MET A 1 55.27 23.78 -12.43
CA MET A 1 54.51 22.93 -13.39
C MET A 1 54.65 21.51 -12.85
N THR A 2 53.67 20.95 -12.14
CA THR A 2 52.35 20.53 -12.65
C THR A 2 51.21 20.80 -11.66
N ALA A 3 50.06 21.21 -12.22
CA ALA A 3 48.78 21.52 -11.56
C ALA A 3 48.21 20.30 -10.81
N SER A 4 47.78 20.44 -9.54
CA SER A 4 46.47 20.90 -9.06
C SER A 4 45.31 19.96 -9.44
N ASP A 5 45.02 19.08 -8.49
CA ASP A 5 43.71 18.68 -7.95
C ASP A 5 42.45 19.06 -8.75
N ARG A 6 41.68 18.05 -9.14
CA ARG A 6 40.25 18.14 -9.49
C ARG A 6 39.53 16.90 -9.00
N MET A 7 38.96 17.00 -7.80
CA MET A 7 37.74 16.27 -7.44
C MET A 7 36.63 16.63 -8.45
N PRO A 8 35.80 15.68 -8.90
CA PRO A 8 34.60 16.01 -9.64
C PRO A 8 33.56 16.65 -8.70
N ASP A 9 33.16 17.84 -9.11
CA ASP A 9 32.08 18.66 -8.58
C ASP A 9 30.78 17.86 -8.49
N ARG A 10 30.30 17.59 -7.27
CA ARG A 10 28.94 17.08 -7.02
C ARG A 10 28.01 18.28 -6.94
N THR A 11 27.65 18.83 -8.10
CA THR A 11 26.61 19.85 -8.20
C THR A 11 25.28 19.27 -7.76
N ALA A 12 24.80 19.72 -6.61
CA ALA A 12 23.39 19.71 -6.28
C ALA A 12 22.61 20.66 -7.21
N THR A 13 21.31 20.40 -7.33
CA THR A 13 20.21 21.29 -7.80
C THR A 13 19.65 20.99 -9.19
N GLY A 14 18.67 20.09 -9.22
CA GLY A 14 17.54 20.14 -10.16
C GLY A 14 16.26 20.16 -9.32
N GLY A 15 15.62 21.32 -9.21
CA GLY A 15 14.37 21.46 -8.46
C GLY A 15 13.27 20.63 -9.10
N HIS A 16 12.94 19.49 -8.48
CA HIS A 16 11.64 18.89 -8.71
C HIS A 16 10.61 19.88 -8.15
N MET A 17 9.92 20.60 -9.03
CA MET A 17 8.59 21.11 -8.71
C MET A 17 7.86 19.96 -8.02
N LEU A 18 7.47 20.13 -6.75
CA LEU A 18 6.84 19.08 -5.96
C LEU A 18 5.45 18.82 -6.56
N VAL A 19 5.43 18.00 -7.62
CA VAL A 19 4.20 17.51 -8.24
C VAL A 19 3.46 16.75 -7.15
N GLN A 20 2.17 17.05 -7.02
CA GLN A 20 1.31 16.30 -6.13
C GLN A 20 0.97 14.98 -6.83
N HIS A 21 1.23 13.86 -6.16
CA HIS A 21 0.94 12.52 -6.64
C HIS A 21 -0.20 11.92 -5.83
N ARG A 22 -1.11 11.25 -6.52
CA ARG A 22 -2.09 10.35 -5.91
C ARG A 22 -1.40 9.05 -5.50
N VAL A 23 -1.43 8.68 -4.23
CA VAL A 23 -0.92 7.40 -3.74
C VAL A 23 -2.07 6.52 -3.25
N VAL A 24 -1.95 5.23 -3.54
CA VAL A 24 -2.89 4.19 -3.11
C VAL A 24 -2.13 3.17 -2.28
N PHE A 25 -2.60 2.93 -1.06
CA PHE A 25 -2.08 1.91 -0.17
C PHE A 25 -3.08 0.78 0.00
N SER A 26 -2.59 -0.45 0.10
CA SER A 26 -3.35 -1.60 0.57
C SER A 26 -2.85 -1.93 1.97
N LEU A 27 -3.74 -1.93 2.96
CA LEU A 27 -3.41 -2.29 4.35
C LEU A 27 -4.11 -3.61 4.71
N GLY A 28 -3.41 -4.49 5.41
CA GLY A 28 -3.93 -5.78 5.85
C GLY A 28 -3.47 -6.18 7.25
N SER A 29 -4.34 -6.81 8.05
CA SER A 29 -4.00 -7.36 9.36
C SER A 29 -4.75 -8.67 9.65
N ASN A 30 -4.05 -9.70 10.14
CA ASN A 30 -4.67 -10.97 10.58
C ASN A 30 -4.29 -11.44 11.99
N LEU A 31 -3.52 -10.64 12.74
CA LEU A 31 -3.13 -10.96 14.12
C LEU A 31 -3.58 -9.90 15.12
N GLY A 32 -4.01 -10.35 16.30
CA GLY A 32 -4.38 -9.45 17.40
C GLY A 32 -5.66 -8.69 17.11
N ASP A 33 -5.74 -7.43 17.55
CA ASP A 33 -6.84 -6.54 17.22
C ASP A 33 -6.64 -5.97 15.80
N ARG A 34 -7.16 -6.72 14.81
CA ARG A 34 -6.94 -6.45 13.38
C ARG A 34 -7.45 -5.06 12.96
N LEU A 35 -8.55 -4.58 13.55
CA LEU A 35 -9.11 -3.29 13.19
C LEU A 35 -8.30 -2.16 13.84
N GLU A 36 -7.95 -2.31 15.12
CA GLU A 36 -7.11 -1.34 15.84
C GLU A 36 -5.73 -1.20 15.16
N ASN A 37 -5.09 -2.30 14.75
CA ASN A 37 -3.83 -2.25 14.01
C ASN A 37 -3.94 -1.43 12.70
N ILE A 38 -5.05 -1.57 11.98
CA ILE A 38 -5.28 -0.80 10.74
C ILE A 38 -5.54 0.67 11.07
N GLN A 39 -6.31 0.97 12.12
CA GLN A 39 -6.57 2.35 12.55
C GLN A 39 -5.27 3.04 12.98
N ASP A 40 -4.47 2.39 13.84
CA ASP A 40 -3.19 2.92 14.30
C ASP A 40 -2.24 3.18 13.12
N ALA A 41 -2.27 2.32 12.09
CA ALA A 41 -1.46 2.49 10.89
C ALA A 41 -1.87 3.73 10.09
N ILE A 42 -3.18 3.96 9.94
CA ILE A 42 -3.73 5.15 9.30
C ILE A 42 -3.31 6.38 10.11
N ASP A 43 -3.55 6.40 11.41
CA ASP A 43 -3.23 7.52 12.28
C ASP A 43 -1.72 7.85 12.23
N THR A 44 -0.87 6.82 12.27
CA THR A 44 0.59 6.99 12.18
C THR A 44 1.05 7.48 10.80
N LEU A 45 0.40 7.06 9.71
CA LEU A 45 0.71 7.56 8.37
C LEU A 45 0.50 9.07 8.27
N PHE A 46 -0.59 9.58 8.88
CA PHE A 46 -1.00 10.98 8.81
C PHE A 46 -0.47 11.87 9.94
N ASP A 47 0.10 11.31 11.02
CA ASP A 47 0.75 12.08 12.10
C ASP A 47 1.96 12.90 11.58
N ALA A 48 2.66 12.38 10.58
CA ALA A 48 3.76 13.08 9.93
C ALA A 48 3.32 13.84 8.66
N PRO A 49 3.83 15.06 8.41
CA PRO A 49 3.43 15.85 7.25
C PRO A 49 3.81 15.16 5.93
N GLY A 50 3.10 15.53 4.86
CA GLY A 50 3.41 15.07 3.49
C GLY A 50 2.36 14.14 2.88
N LEU A 51 1.35 13.74 3.64
CA LEU A 51 0.14 13.08 3.13
C LEU A 51 -1.08 13.97 3.36
N THR A 52 -2.02 13.93 2.42
CA THR A 52 -3.34 14.55 2.55
C THR A 52 -4.37 13.48 2.27
N PHE A 53 -5.24 13.22 3.25
CA PHE A 53 -6.26 12.18 3.14
C PHE A 53 -7.22 12.47 1.98
N VAL A 54 -7.56 11.43 1.21
CA VAL A 54 -8.56 11.50 0.13
C VAL A 54 -9.74 10.58 0.44
N ALA A 55 -9.48 9.29 0.64
CA ALA A 55 -10.53 8.31 0.89
C ALA A 55 -9.98 7.06 1.60
N VAL A 56 -10.85 6.35 2.31
CA VAL A 56 -10.61 5.00 2.81
C VAL A 56 -11.77 4.10 2.39
N SER A 57 -11.49 2.89 1.96
CA SER A 57 -12.50 1.92 1.57
C SER A 57 -13.28 1.39 2.78
N PRO A 58 -14.44 0.74 2.58
CA PRO A 58 -15.00 -0.17 3.57
C PRO A 58 -13.98 -1.24 4.00
N VAL A 59 -14.20 -1.83 5.18
CA VAL A 59 -13.39 -2.95 5.67
C VAL A 59 -13.83 -4.24 5.01
N TYR A 60 -12.87 -5.04 4.55
CA TYR A 60 -13.10 -6.33 3.92
C TYR A 60 -12.37 -7.44 4.66
N GLU A 61 -13.03 -8.57 4.87
CA GLU A 61 -12.43 -9.79 5.42
C GLU A 61 -12.17 -10.80 4.31
N THR A 62 -10.95 -11.34 4.26
CA THR A 62 -10.53 -12.29 3.22
C THR A 62 -9.70 -13.41 3.83
N ALA A 63 -9.79 -14.61 3.23
CA ALA A 63 -8.83 -15.65 3.51
C ALA A 63 -7.40 -15.18 3.11
N PRO A 64 -6.34 -15.74 3.73
CA PRO A 64 -4.96 -15.47 3.34
C PRO A 64 -4.73 -15.73 1.85
N PHE A 65 -4.06 -14.79 1.17
CA PHE A 65 -3.77 -14.92 -0.25
C PHE A 65 -2.53 -15.79 -0.49
N ALA A 66 -2.71 -16.90 -1.18
CA ALA A 66 -1.63 -17.77 -1.61
C ALA A 66 -1.21 -17.43 -3.04
N PRO A 67 0.06 -17.03 -3.29
CA PRO A 67 0.58 -17.02 -4.64
C PRO A 67 0.42 -18.38 -5.33
N PRO A 68 0.22 -18.44 -6.66
CA PRO A 68 0.14 -19.70 -7.38
C PRO A 68 1.34 -20.60 -7.10
N GLY A 69 1.07 -21.85 -6.69
CA GLY A 69 2.09 -22.86 -6.40
C GLY A 69 2.68 -22.78 -5.00
N GLU A 70 2.20 -21.90 -4.12
CA GLU A 70 2.69 -21.75 -2.75
C GLU A 70 1.69 -22.29 -1.72
N GLU A 71 2.19 -23.01 -0.72
CA GLU A 71 1.40 -23.42 0.45
C GLU A 71 1.55 -22.39 1.57
N LEU A 72 0.41 -22.01 2.17
CA LEU A 72 0.41 -21.06 3.28
C LEU A 72 0.47 -21.78 4.63
N PRO A 73 1.25 -21.26 5.60
CA PRO A 73 1.10 -21.65 6.99
C PRO A 73 -0.33 -21.41 7.47
N ALA A 74 -0.81 -22.27 8.39
CA ALA A 74 -2.10 -22.09 9.03
C ALA A 74 -2.17 -20.72 9.71
N GLN A 75 -3.15 -19.91 9.33
CA GLN A 75 -3.34 -18.55 9.82
C GLN A 75 -4.80 -18.11 9.63
N GLY A 76 -5.21 -17.09 10.38
CA GLY A 76 -6.56 -16.53 10.31
C GLY A 76 -6.77 -15.59 9.14
N ASP A 77 -8.04 -15.21 8.94
CA ASP A 77 -8.47 -14.26 7.92
C ASP A 77 -7.90 -12.85 8.17
N TYR A 78 -7.64 -12.15 7.07
CA TYR A 78 -7.19 -10.76 7.08
C TYR A 78 -8.39 -9.82 7.06
N LEU A 79 -8.31 -8.74 7.85
CA LEU A 79 -9.01 -7.50 7.49
C LEU A 79 -8.13 -6.73 6.52
N ASN A 80 -8.73 -6.19 5.45
CA ASN A 80 -8.06 -5.42 4.40
C ASN A 80 -8.84 -4.15 4.10
N ILE A 81 -8.10 -3.08 3.81
CA ILE A 81 -8.63 -1.83 3.26
C ILE A 81 -7.72 -1.26 2.17
N VAL A 82 -8.28 -0.34 1.40
CA VAL A 82 -7.53 0.55 0.51
C VAL A 82 -7.63 1.96 1.05
N LEU A 83 -6.47 2.59 1.21
CA LEU A 83 -6.34 3.99 1.62
C LEU A 83 -5.80 4.80 0.45
N VAL A 84 -6.41 5.95 0.21
CA VAL A 84 -6.05 6.87 -0.86
C VAL A 84 -5.64 8.20 -0.23
N ALA A 85 -4.49 8.72 -0.66
CA ALA A 85 -3.99 10.01 -0.23
C ALA A 85 -3.33 10.75 -1.40
N ASP A 86 -3.18 12.06 -1.26
CA ASP A 86 -2.28 12.84 -2.10
C ASP A 86 -0.98 13.13 -1.34
N THR A 87 0.15 13.13 -2.05
CA THR A 87 1.47 13.36 -1.47
C THR A 87 2.34 14.25 -2.35
N ARG A 88 3.27 14.95 -1.71
CA ARG A 88 4.41 15.62 -2.36
C ARG A 88 5.74 14.99 -1.97
N LEU A 89 5.71 13.96 -1.14
CA LEU A 89 6.90 13.20 -0.78
C LEU A 89 7.36 12.42 -2.02
N PRO A 90 8.66 12.14 -2.16
CA PRO A 90 9.10 11.19 -3.15
C PRO A 90 8.78 9.75 -2.68
N PRO A 91 8.61 8.77 -3.60
CA PRO A 91 8.18 7.41 -3.27
C PRO A 91 9.04 6.72 -2.21
N GLU A 92 10.36 6.93 -2.24
CA GLU A 92 11.31 6.35 -1.29
C GLU A 92 11.09 6.80 0.16
N ASN A 93 10.73 8.07 0.37
CA ASN A 93 10.43 8.58 1.71
C ASN A 93 9.13 7.96 2.25
N LEU A 94 8.18 7.69 1.35
CA LEU A 94 6.93 7.07 1.74
C LEU A 94 7.09 5.58 2.03
N LEU A 95 7.93 4.88 1.25
CA LEU A 95 8.33 3.51 1.55
C LEU A 95 9.02 3.43 2.92
N GLU A 96 9.96 4.31 3.23
CA GLU A 96 10.62 4.33 4.53
C GLU A 96 9.62 4.53 5.67
N ARG A 97 8.65 5.44 5.49
CA ARG A 97 7.57 5.65 6.47
C ARG A 97 6.76 4.38 6.68
N VAL A 98 6.33 3.72 5.59
CA VAL A 98 5.59 2.46 5.63
C VAL A 98 6.37 1.38 6.39
N LEU A 99 7.64 1.17 6.04
CA LEU A 99 8.50 0.18 6.69
C LEU A 99 8.66 0.46 8.20
N ASN A 100 8.79 1.73 8.58
CA ASN A 100 8.89 2.11 9.99
C ASN A 100 7.61 1.81 10.78
N ILE A 101 6.43 2.02 10.18
CA ILE A 101 5.14 1.68 10.79
C ILE A 101 5.01 0.16 10.98
N GLU A 102 5.30 -0.62 9.95
CA GLU A 102 5.28 -2.08 10.09
C GLU A 102 6.24 -2.56 11.17
N ASN A 103 7.46 -2.01 11.19
CA ASN A 103 8.47 -2.40 12.17
C ASN A 103 8.08 -2.06 13.62
N SER A 104 7.37 -0.95 13.84
CA SER A 104 6.90 -0.59 15.19
C SER A 104 5.76 -1.50 15.68
N MET A 105 4.99 -2.07 14.75
CA MET A 105 3.83 -2.94 15.05
C MET A 105 4.13 -4.43 15.01
N ARG A 106 5.31 -4.85 14.52
CA ARG A 106 5.72 -6.26 14.53
C ARG A 106 5.88 -6.80 15.96
N ARG A 107 4.89 -7.59 16.41
CA ARG A 107 4.99 -8.34 17.68
C ARG A 107 5.77 -9.68 17.58
N VAL A 108 6.02 -10.24 16.39
CA VAL A 108 6.66 -11.57 16.21
C VAL A 108 7.45 -11.67 14.89
N ARG A 109 8.64 -12.30 14.91
CA ARG A 109 9.45 -12.75 13.72
C ARG A 109 9.23 -14.24 13.47
N GLU A 110 9.28 -14.84 12.27
CA GLU A 110 8.79 -14.54 10.91
C GLU A 110 8.74 -15.92 10.21
N VAL A 111 7.59 -16.35 9.71
CA VAL A 111 7.46 -17.45 8.71
C VAL A 111 7.09 -16.77 7.40
N ARG A 112 7.70 -17.16 6.27
CA ARG A 112 7.34 -16.60 4.95
C ARG A 112 5.85 -16.83 4.68
N TRP A 113 5.12 -15.76 4.35
CA TRP A 113 3.66 -15.73 4.23
C TRP A 113 2.90 -16.15 5.49
N GLY A 114 3.52 -16.05 6.66
CA GLY A 114 2.87 -16.28 7.94
C GLY A 114 1.99 -15.09 8.37
N PRO A 115 1.31 -15.24 9.52
CA PRO A 115 0.46 -14.19 10.07
C PRO A 115 1.24 -12.88 10.31
N ARG A 116 0.58 -11.73 10.05
CA ARG A 116 1.13 -10.39 10.22
C ARG A 116 0.22 -9.53 11.09
N THR A 117 0.84 -8.79 12.01
CA THR A 117 0.15 -7.75 12.79
C THR A 117 -0.30 -6.62 11.88
N LEU A 118 0.52 -6.24 10.89
CA LEU A 118 0.19 -5.28 9.86
C LEU A 118 1.05 -5.55 8.62
N ASP A 119 0.48 -5.31 7.45
CA ASP A 119 1.11 -5.31 6.14
C ASP A 119 0.62 -4.06 5.40
N ILE A 120 1.51 -3.25 4.85
CA ILE A 120 1.17 -2.06 4.07
C ILE A 120 1.91 -2.10 2.72
N ASP A 121 1.16 -2.27 1.63
CA ASP A 121 1.68 -2.20 0.26
C ASP A 121 1.40 -0.82 -0.35
N ILE A 122 2.40 -0.19 -0.97
CA ILE A 122 2.18 0.94 -1.89
C ILE A 122 1.79 0.36 -3.25
N VAL A 123 0.52 0.53 -3.63
CA VAL A 123 -0.07 -0.07 -4.84
C VAL A 123 0.18 0.77 -6.08
N LEU A 124 -0.02 2.09 -5.96
CA LEU A 124 0.09 3.06 -7.05
C LEU A 124 0.69 4.35 -6.50
N PHE A 125 1.50 5.03 -7.32
CA PHE A 125 2.05 6.35 -7.00
C PHE A 125 1.95 7.27 -8.22
N GLY A 126 0.78 7.86 -8.45
CA GLY A 126 0.47 8.64 -9.65
C GLY A 126 0.85 7.88 -10.92
N ASP A 127 1.61 8.55 -11.80
CA ASP A 127 2.16 7.96 -13.03
C ASP A 127 3.59 7.41 -12.84
N VAL A 128 4.08 7.28 -11.61
CA VAL A 128 5.42 6.77 -11.33
C VAL A 128 5.47 5.26 -11.57
N THR A 129 6.41 4.85 -12.41
CA THR A 129 6.77 3.44 -12.63
C THR A 129 8.15 3.17 -12.04
N SER A 130 8.33 2.01 -11.42
CA SER A 130 9.61 1.60 -10.84
C SER A 130 9.77 0.10 -10.96
N ASP A 131 10.95 -0.33 -11.41
CA ASP A 131 11.39 -1.73 -11.42
C ASP A 131 12.36 -2.02 -10.26
N ASP A 132 12.53 -1.09 -9.32
CA ASP A 132 13.35 -1.30 -8.13
C ASP A 132 12.77 -2.45 -7.30
N PRO A 133 13.55 -3.49 -6.94
CA PRO A 133 13.07 -4.60 -6.13
C PRO A 133 12.62 -4.19 -4.71
N HIS A 134 13.02 -3.02 -4.21
CA HIS A 134 12.55 -2.47 -2.94
C HIS A 134 11.21 -1.74 -3.06
N LEU A 135 10.87 -1.23 -4.25
CA LEU A 135 9.61 -0.54 -4.52
C LEU A 135 9.26 -0.64 -6.00
N THR A 136 8.62 -1.76 -6.36
CA THR A 136 8.11 -1.96 -7.73
C THR A 136 6.75 -1.28 -7.88
N LEU A 137 6.60 -0.37 -8.84
CA LEU A 137 5.42 0.46 -9.05
C LEU A 137 4.91 0.41 -10.50
N PRO A 138 3.59 0.28 -10.73
CA PRO A 138 2.58 -0.11 -9.73
C PRO A 138 2.89 -1.50 -9.14
N HIS A 139 2.31 -1.82 -7.99
CA HIS A 139 2.57 -3.11 -7.34
C HIS A 139 2.28 -4.26 -8.34
N PRO A 140 3.25 -5.14 -8.63
CA PRO A 140 3.26 -5.97 -9.83
C PRO A 140 2.10 -6.97 -9.93
N ARG A 141 1.50 -7.30 -8.77
CA ARG A 141 0.39 -8.26 -8.67
C ARG A 141 -0.90 -7.64 -8.14
N ALA A 142 -1.01 -6.32 -8.09
CA ALA A 142 -2.22 -5.66 -7.60
C ALA A 142 -3.46 -6.07 -8.41
N HIS A 143 -3.29 -6.22 -9.73
CA HIS A 143 -4.34 -6.61 -10.66
C HIS A 143 -4.90 -8.04 -10.45
N GLU A 144 -4.21 -8.88 -9.68
CA GLU A 144 -4.61 -10.26 -9.38
C GLU A 144 -5.33 -10.36 -8.02
N ARG A 145 -5.26 -9.32 -7.18
CA ARG A 145 -5.62 -9.40 -5.77
C ARG A 145 -7.00 -8.81 -5.52
N ALA A 146 -7.96 -9.69 -5.25
CA ALA A 146 -9.33 -9.28 -4.93
C ALA A 146 -9.40 -8.37 -3.70
N PHE A 147 -8.60 -8.64 -2.67
CA PHE A 147 -8.51 -7.82 -1.45
C PHE A 147 -7.91 -6.42 -1.68
N VAL A 148 -7.33 -6.16 -2.85
CA VAL A 148 -6.87 -4.81 -3.28
C VAL A 148 -7.91 -4.18 -4.20
N LEU A 149 -8.31 -4.87 -5.28
CA LEU A 149 -9.15 -4.28 -6.30
C LEU A 149 -10.60 -4.08 -5.87
N VAL A 150 -11.16 -5.00 -5.06
CA VAL A 150 -12.56 -4.91 -4.61
C VAL A 150 -12.76 -3.69 -3.69
N PRO A 151 -11.94 -3.46 -2.65
CA PRO A 151 -12.08 -2.26 -1.83
C PRO A 151 -11.71 -0.98 -2.60
N TRP A 152 -10.74 -1.02 -3.51
CA TRP A 152 -10.38 0.16 -4.31
C TRP A 152 -11.51 0.57 -5.26
N ALA A 153 -12.18 -0.39 -5.89
CA ALA A 153 -13.31 -0.13 -6.78
C ALA A 153 -14.53 0.47 -6.05
N ASP A 154 -14.67 0.24 -4.74
CA ASP A 154 -15.75 0.86 -3.95
C ASP A 154 -15.56 2.37 -3.75
N ILE A 155 -14.32 2.88 -3.91
CA ILE A 155 -13.98 4.29 -3.68
C ILE A 155 -13.57 5.03 -4.96
N GLU A 156 -12.82 4.38 -5.85
CA GLU A 156 -12.30 4.99 -7.09
C GLU A 156 -12.36 4.00 -8.28
N PRO A 157 -13.56 3.61 -8.76
CA PRO A 157 -13.70 2.58 -9.80
C PRO A 157 -13.13 3.00 -11.16
N ASP A 158 -13.11 4.30 -11.46
CA ASP A 158 -12.71 4.83 -12.77
C ASP A 158 -11.19 5.06 -12.90
N VAL A 159 -10.42 4.91 -11.82
CA VAL A 159 -8.96 5.07 -11.85
C VAL A 159 -8.32 3.96 -12.68
N LEU A 160 -7.28 4.32 -13.44
CA LEU A 160 -6.49 3.38 -14.23
C LEU A 160 -5.35 2.82 -13.39
N LEU A 161 -5.27 1.50 -13.31
CA LEU A 161 -4.06 0.79 -12.91
C LEU A 161 -3.15 0.64 -14.14
N PRO A 162 -1.95 1.26 -14.16
CA PRO A 162 -1.07 1.23 -15.32
C PRO A 162 -0.80 -0.21 -15.79
N GLY A 163 -0.91 -0.44 -17.10
CA GLY A 163 -0.71 -1.76 -17.72
C GLY A 163 -1.91 -2.72 -17.64
N HIS A 164 -2.95 -2.42 -16.86
CA HIS A 164 -4.07 -3.34 -16.62
C HIS A 164 -5.45 -2.79 -16.98
N GLY A 165 -5.70 -1.49 -16.77
CA GLY A 165 -6.98 -0.85 -17.10
C GLY A 165 -7.71 -0.27 -15.89
N ARG A 166 -9.02 -0.05 -16.01
CA ARG A 166 -9.82 0.55 -14.93
C ARG A 166 -9.97 -0.39 -13.75
N VAL A 167 -9.83 0.14 -12.54
CA VAL A 167 -9.95 -0.61 -11.28
C VAL A 167 -11.31 -1.32 -11.17
N GLY A 168 -12.41 -0.64 -11.53
CA GLY A 168 -13.75 -1.23 -11.52
C GLY A 168 -13.90 -2.43 -12.47
N ASP A 169 -13.35 -2.33 -13.68
CA ASP A 169 -13.37 -3.39 -14.68
C ASP A 169 -12.57 -4.62 -14.21
N LEU A 170 -11.43 -4.39 -13.54
CA LEU A 170 -10.59 -5.44 -12.96
C LEU A 170 -11.24 -6.09 -11.72
N ALA A 171 -11.95 -5.32 -10.91
CA ALA A 171 -12.58 -5.80 -9.68
C ALA A 171 -13.82 -6.67 -9.94
N GLY A 172 -14.56 -6.43 -11.02
CA GLY A 172 -15.82 -7.14 -11.33
C GLY A 172 -15.71 -8.67 -11.34
N PRO A 173 -14.78 -9.25 -12.13
CA PRO A 173 -14.56 -10.69 -12.16
C PRO A 173 -14.11 -11.26 -10.81
N LEU A 174 -13.23 -10.55 -10.09
CA LEU A 174 -12.72 -10.98 -8.78
C LEU A 174 -13.80 -10.98 -7.71
N ARG A 175 -14.67 -9.95 -7.70
CA ARG A 175 -15.83 -9.89 -6.81
C ARG A 175 -16.78 -11.07 -7.05
N THR A 176 -16.97 -11.44 -8.31
CA THR A 176 -17.84 -12.57 -8.69
C THR A 176 -17.26 -13.91 -8.28
N ALA A 177 -15.93 -14.06 -8.35
CA ALA A 177 -15.23 -15.26 -7.89
C ALA A 177 -15.35 -15.49 -6.36
N GLY A 178 -15.65 -14.42 -5.60
CA GLY A 178 -15.84 -14.48 -4.15
C GLY A 178 -14.52 -14.43 -3.37
N GLY A 179 -14.57 -14.83 -2.09
CA GLY A 179 -13.40 -14.81 -1.20
C GLY A 179 -13.07 -13.44 -0.59
N VAL A 180 -13.92 -12.44 -0.83
CA VAL A 180 -13.81 -11.10 -0.26
C VAL A 180 -15.17 -10.68 0.31
N THR A 181 -15.25 -10.55 1.64
CA THR A 181 -16.50 -10.26 2.35
C THR A 181 -16.45 -8.87 2.96
N ARG A 182 -17.40 -8.00 2.62
CA ARG A 182 -17.50 -6.68 3.23
C ARG A 182 -17.96 -6.80 4.69
N ARG A 183 -17.30 -6.08 5.59
CA ARG A 183 -17.59 -6.04 7.03
C ARG A 183 -18.29 -4.74 7.39
N ASP A 184 -19.59 -4.66 7.13
CA ASP A 184 -20.41 -3.48 7.43
C ASP A 184 -20.58 -3.21 8.93
N ASP A 185 -20.21 -4.16 9.78
CA ASP A 185 -20.16 -4.03 11.23
C ASP A 185 -18.90 -3.31 11.73
N LEU A 186 -17.91 -3.08 10.87
CA LEU A 186 -16.64 -2.43 11.20
C LEU A 186 -16.56 -1.06 10.52
N THR A 187 -15.99 -0.07 11.21
CA THR A 187 -15.83 1.28 10.68
C THR A 187 -14.50 1.86 11.15
N LEU A 188 -13.72 2.39 10.20
CA LEU A 188 -12.51 3.14 10.47
C LEU A 188 -12.83 4.62 10.62
N GLN A 189 -12.09 5.30 11.47
CA GLN A 189 -12.14 6.75 11.59
C GLN A 189 -11.23 7.39 10.55
N HIS A 190 -11.64 8.55 10.04
CA HIS A 190 -10.77 9.35 9.19
C HIS A 190 -9.63 9.95 10.03
N PRO A 191 -8.42 10.09 9.47
CA PRO A 191 -7.34 10.78 10.16
C PRO A 191 -7.73 12.24 10.44
N ALA A 192 -7.24 12.76 11.56
CA ALA A 192 -7.52 14.12 12.06
C ALA A 192 -6.92 15.23 11.19
#